data_AF-A0A388SLC6-F1
#
_entry.id   AF-A0A388SLC6-F1
#
_cell.length_a   1.000
_cell.length_b   1.000
_cell.length_c   1.000
_cell.angle_alpha   90.00
_cell.angle_beta   90.00
_cell.angle_gamma   90.00
#
_symmetry.space_group_name_H-M   'P 1'
#
loop_
_entity.id
_entity.type
_entity.pdbx_description
1 polymer ?
#
loop_
_entity_poly.entity_id
_entity_poly.type
_entity_poly.pdbx_seq_one_letter_code
_entity_poly.pdbx_strand_id
1 'polypeptide(L)' 'MREIREELIRLARESGIPVPPDASVTEVVRLLGSDTHLSPDLCEALNHILAGLGGVAVPAACTK' A
#
# COMPACT_ATOMS: atom_id res chain seq x y z
N MET A 1 10.55 9.34 7.39
CA MET A 1 9.36 9.34 6.50
C MET A 1 9.69 9.14 5.01
N ARG A 2 10.89 9.49 4.49
CA ARG A 2 11.23 9.28 3.06
C ARG A 2 11.43 7.80 2.68
N GLU A 3 12.08 7.02 3.54
CA GLU A 3 12.39 5.61 3.29
C GLU A 3 11.16 4.72 3.10
N ILE A 4 10.10 4.93 3.89
CA ILE A 4 8.84 4.16 3.78
C ILE A 4 8.18 4.39 2.41
N ARG A 5 8.22 5.62 1.88
CA ARG A 5 7.65 5.94 0.58
C ARG A 5 8.38 5.19 -0.54
N GLU A 6 9.71 5.22 -0.51
CA GLU A 6 10.55 4.61 -1.55
C GLU A 6 10.41 3.07 -1.55
N GLU A 7 10.36 2.46 -0.37
CA GLU A 7 10.16 1.01 -0.24
C GLU A 7 8.76 0.58 -0.71
N LEU A 8 7.71 1.34 -0.39
CA LEU A 8 6.36 1.07 -0.88
C LEU A 8 6.24 1.21 -2.41
N ILE A 9 6.91 2.21 -2.99
CA ILE A 9 6.96 2.39 -4.45
C ILE A 9 7.68 1.21 -5.09
N ARG A 10 8.76 0.74 -4.48
CA ARG A 10 9.51 -0.43 -4.95
C ARG A 10 8.66 -1.68 -4.91
N LEU A 11 7.99 -1.95 -3.79
CA LEU A 11 7.06 -3.08 -3.64
C LEU A 11 5.96 -3.05 -4.70
N ALA A 12 5.34 -1.90 -4.92
CA ALA A 12 4.29 -1.75 -5.93
C ALA A 12 4.82 -2.03 -7.34
N ARG A 13 6.04 -1.59 -7.68
CA ARG A 13 6.68 -1.91 -8.95
C ARG A 13 6.99 -3.40 -9.09
N GLU A 14 7.44 -4.06 -8.02
CA GLU A 14 7.68 -5.51 -8.01
C GLU A 14 6.37 -6.30 -8.21
N SER A 15 5.27 -5.80 -7.66
CA SER A 15 3.92 -6.32 -7.91
C SER A 15 3.34 -5.95 -9.28
N GLY A 16 4.06 -5.17 -10.11
CA GLY A 16 3.57 -4.72 -11.41
C GLY A 16 2.50 -3.63 -11.36
N ILE A 17 2.32 -2.99 -10.20
CA ILE A 17 1.34 -1.93 -9.98
C ILE A 17 1.95 -0.59 -10.45
N PRO A 18 1.30 0.12 -11.38
CA PRO A 18 1.79 1.42 -11.83
C PRO A 18 1.59 2.47 -10.73
N VAL A 19 2.69 3.00 -10.20
CA VAL A 19 2.67 4.07 -9.20
C VAL A 19 3.01 5.42 -9.84
N PRO A 20 2.16 6.45 -9.67
CA PRO A 20 2.45 7.81 -10.12
C PRO A 20 3.70 8.39 -9.44
N PRO A 21 4.54 9.18 -10.14
CA PRO A 21 5.74 9.78 -9.55
C PRO A 21 5.44 10.76 -8.41
N ASP A 22 4.28 11.42 -8.47
CA ASP A 22 3.77 12.35 -7.45
C ASP A 22 2.87 11.67 -6.40
N ALA A 23 2.75 10.35 -6.41
CA ALA A 23 1.91 9.64 -5.47
C ALA A 23 2.37 9.86 -4.02
N SER A 24 1.39 10.17 -3.17
CA SER A 24 1.56 10.24 -1.72
C SER A 24 1.70 8.84 -1.12
N VAL A 25 2.29 8.72 0.08
CA VAL A 25 2.42 7.43 0.78
C VAL A 25 1.05 6.76 0.91
N THR A 26 0.02 7.51 1.27
CA THR A 26 -1.37 7.05 1.37
C THR A 26 -1.88 6.44 0.06
N GLU A 27 -1.61 7.07 -1.09
CA GLU A 27 -2.00 6.53 -2.40
C GLU A 27 -1.26 5.24 -2.74
N VAL A 28 0.04 5.18 -2.48
CA VAL A 28 0.83 3.97 -2.75
C VAL A 28 0.32 2.80 -1.92
N VAL A 29 0.03 3.03 -0.64
CA VAL A 29 -0.53 1.98 0.24
C VAL A 29 -1.93 1.55 -0.23
N ARG A 30 -2.78 2.50 -0.66
CA ARG A 30 -4.10 2.17 -1.20
C ARG A 30 -4.02 1.36 -2.49
N LEU A 31 -3.09 1.69 -3.38
CA LEU A 31 -2.84 0.94 -4.62
C LEU A 31 -2.40 -0.49 -4.30
N LEU A 32 -1.46 -0.63 -3.37
CA LEU A 32 -0.98 -1.93 -2.91
C LEU A 32 -2.11 -2.79 -2.33
N GLY A 33 -2.84 -2.34 -1.30
CA GLY A 33 -3.88 -3.22 -0.74
C GLY A 33 -5.17 -3.30 -1.56
N SER A 34 -5.24 -2.66 -2.74
CA SER A 34 -6.26 -2.98 -3.76
C SER A 34 -5.87 -4.19 -4.61
N ASP A 35 -4.62 -4.64 -4.52
CA ASP A 35 -4.13 -5.83 -5.21
C ASP A 35 -4.56 -7.10 -4.48
N THR A 36 -5.26 -7.98 -5.20
CA THR A 36 -5.84 -9.23 -4.66
C THR A 36 -4.82 -10.37 -4.56
N HIS A 37 -3.55 -10.15 -4.96
CA HIS A 37 -2.49 -11.14 -4.90
C HIS A 37 -1.54 -10.94 -3.71
N LEU A 38 -1.75 -9.89 -2.90
CA LEU A 38 -0.97 -9.68 -1.69
C LEU A 38 -1.37 -10.66 -0.59
N SER A 39 -0.36 -11.12 0.15
CA SER A 39 -0.56 -11.93 1.35
C SER A 39 -1.35 -11.16 2.42
N PRO A 40 -2.19 -11.84 3.22
CA PRO A 40 -3.00 -11.20 4.27
C PRO A 40 -2.15 -10.42 5.28
N ASP A 41 -0.99 -10.96 5.70
CA ASP A 41 -0.01 -10.26 6.56
C ASP A 41 0.44 -8.92 6.00
N LEU A 42 0.74 -8.88 4.70
CA LEU A 42 1.21 -7.67 4.04
C LEU A 42 0.09 -6.63 3.99
N CYS A 43 -1.14 -7.08 3.80
CA CYS A 43 -2.29 -6.18 3.80
C CYS A 43 -2.64 -5.64 5.19
N GLU A 44 -2.46 -6.44 6.24
CA GLU A 44 -2.58 -5.98 7.63
C GLU A 44 -1.52 -4.92 7.94
N ALA A 45 -0.26 -5.14 7.52
CA ALA A 45 0.81 -4.16 7.67
C ALA A 45 0.50 -2.84 6.93
N LEU A 46 -0.03 -2.90 5.71
CA LEU A 46 -0.46 -1.73 4.94
C LEU A 46 -1.62 -0.99 5.62
N ASN A 47 -2.59 -1.70 6.19
CA ASN A 47 -3.65 -1.09 6.99
C ASN A 47 -3.13 -0.41 8.26
N HIS A 48 -2.16 -1.00 8.96
CA HIS A 48 -1.49 -0.36 10.11
C HIS A 48 -0.76 0.93 9.71
N ILE A 49 -0.08 0.92 8.56
CA ILE A 49 0.59 2.11 8.03
C ILE A 49 -0.43 3.21 7.72
N LEU A 50 -1.56 2.88 7.08
CA LEU A 50 -2.62 3.86 6.81
C LEU A 50 -3.29 4.41 8.06
N ALA A 51 -3.56 3.53 9.04
CA ALA A 51 -4.12 3.93 10.33
C ALA A 51 -3.19 4.90 11.07
N GLY A 52 -1.88 4.65 11.05
CA GLY A 52 -0.86 5.55 11.62
C GLY A 52 -0.72 6.89 10.88
N LEU A 53 -1.12 6.94 9.61
CA LEU A 53 -1.11 8.15 8.78
C LEU A 53 -2.43 8.94 8.86
N GLY A 54 -3.45 8.46 9.59
CA GLY A 54 -4.79 9.05 9.62
C GLY A 54 -5.56 8.90 8.30
N GLY A 55 -5.13 7.97 7.43
CA GLY A 55 -5.75 7.68 6.15
C GLY A 55 -6.95 6.74 6.27
N VAL A 56 -7.84 6.79 5.28
CA VAL A 56 -9.00 5.90 5.16
C VAL A 56 -8.52 4.46 4.90
N ALA A 57 -9.12 3.47 5.58
CA ALA A 57 -8.75 2.06 5.49
C ALA A 57 -8.70 1.54 4.04
N VAL A 58 -7.79 0.59 3.75
CA VAL A 58 -7.70 -0.01 2.42
C VAL A 58 -8.96 -0.86 2.18
N PRO A 59 -9.58 -0.83 0.98
CA PRO A 59 -10.66 -1.74 0.65
C PRO A 59 -10.27 -3.20 0.91
N ALA A 60 -11.25 -3.98 1.34
CA ALA A 60 -11.14 -5.36 1.79
C ALA A 60 -10.83 -6.38 0.67
N ALA A 61 -10.06 -5.99 -0.35
CA ALA A 61 -9.58 -6.91 -1.39
C ALA A 61 -8.66 -8.01 -0.82
N CYS A 62 -8.10 -7.77 0.37
CA CYS A 62 -7.27 -8.71 1.12
C CYS A 62 -8.03 -9.60 2.13
N THR A 63 -9.35 -9.42 2.30
CA THR A 63 -10.15 -10.35 3.11
C THR A 63 -10.66 -11.45 2.19
N LYS A 64 -9.87 -12.49 1.99
CA LYS A 64 -10.36 -13.74 1.43
C LYS A 64 -10.12 -14.89 2.40
#